data_AF-A0A4U9W2G0-F1
#
_entry.id   AF-A0A4U9W2G0-F1
#
_cell.length_a   1.000
_cell.length_b   1.000
_cell.length_c   1.000
_cell.angle_alpha   90.00
_cell.angle_beta   90.00
_cell.angle_gamma   90.00
#
_symmetry.space_group_name_H-M   'P 1'
#
loop_
_entity.id
_entity.type
_entity.pdbx_description
1 polymer ?
#
loop_
_entity_poly.entity_id
_entity_poly.type
_entity_poly.pdbx_seq_one_letter_code
_entity_poly.pdbx_strand_id
1 'polypeptide(L)'
;MKHLIVIAVVVTSIFFVFNLSAQEFSVKVTKERVQQDFDGHGLKVVLNKDYKSDTIYPRDYDKAYSFAFRLDKHEKLKLLEEMMVYFVDYSLCGYRVKMYSPFARIFGVQKITNRKYSIAIEAMYLINLMFYGEYTRYLSNFQVLINKCDNEEIAYNDSLNITKMTNLYKSWYSNVKNNIEVTNFSLLDLLDLYKGPICWVDMENMPPVKEIASVLINQENLIEKNKRDKQDKNIFKANRPKGNLPKIKPKFKVRE
;
A
#
# COMPACT_ATOMS: atom_id res chain seq x y z
N MET A 1 10.68 36.40 46.19
CA MET A 1 10.93 36.84 44.78
C MET A 1 11.78 35.84 43.99
N LYS A 2 12.95 35.40 44.48
CA LYS A 2 13.84 34.46 43.76
C LYS A 2 13.20 33.11 43.40
N HIS A 3 12.34 32.55 44.26
CA HIS A 3 11.65 31.27 44.00
C HIS A 3 10.59 31.34 42.89
N LEU A 4 9.95 32.50 42.67
CA LEU A 4 8.94 32.66 41.61
C LEU A 4 9.58 32.66 40.21
N ILE A 5 10.79 33.22 40.11
CA ILE A 5 11.55 33.31 38.85
C ILE A 5 12.03 31.92 38.41
N VAL A 6 12.45 31.08 39.36
CA VAL A 6 12.90 29.70 39.06
C VAL A 6 11.75 28.84 38.54
N ILE A 7 10.56 28.96 39.10
CA ILE A 7 9.37 28.20 38.65
C ILE A 7 8.97 28.64 37.23
N ALA A 8 8.96 29.94 36.95
CA ALA A 8 8.63 30.47 35.63
C ALA A 8 9.58 29.92 34.54
N VAL A 9 10.89 29.92 34.81
CA VAL A 9 11.91 29.42 33.85
C VAL A 9 11.75 27.92 33.59
N VAL A 10 11.46 27.12 34.62
CA VAL A 10 11.26 25.66 34.48
C VAL A 10 9.99 25.36 33.67
N VAL A 11 8.89 26.07 33.91
CA VAL A 11 7.63 25.87 33.15
C VAL A 11 7.79 26.27 31.67
N THR A 12 8.47 27.38 31.37
CA THR A 12 8.76 27.75 29.96
C THR A 12 9.71 26.78 29.28
N SER A 13 10.65 26.19 30.01
CA SER A 13 11.59 25.21 29.46
C SER A 13 10.89 23.88 29.14
N ILE A 14 9.94 23.47 29.98
CA ILE A 14 9.11 22.28 29.75
C ILE A 14 8.20 22.49 28.53
N PHE A 15 7.56 23.66 28.38
CA PHE A 15 6.77 23.99 27.19
C PHE A 15 7.60 24.03 25.89
N PHE A 16 8.88 24.42 25.96
CA PHE A 16 9.77 24.41 24.80
C PHE A 16 10.22 23.01 24.37
N VAL A 17 10.41 22.09 25.32
CA VAL A 17 10.76 20.70 25.01
C VAL A 17 9.56 19.92 24.44
N PHE A 18 8.32 20.31 24.75
CA PHE A 18 7.13 19.68 24.16
C PHE A 18 6.72 20.22 22.78
N ASN A 19 7.36 21.27 22.27
CA ASN A 19 7.30 21.65 20.86
C ASN A 19 8.33 20.88 20.01
N LEU A 20 8.71 19.67 20.44
CA LEU A 20 9.38 18.70 19.57
C LEU A 20 8.51 18.54 18.33
N SER A 21 9.02 19.08 17.22
CA SER A 21 8.34 19.26 15.93
C SER A 21 7.31 18.17 15.65
N ALA A 22 6.02 18.54 15.65
CA ALA A 22 5.00 17.69 15.07
C ALA A 22 5.45 17.35 13.64
N GLN A 23 5.63 16.06 13.38
CA GLN A 23 6.05 15.53 12.11
C GLN A 23 4.99 15.90 11.05
N GLU A 24 5.28 16.89 10.20
CA GLU A 24 4.28 17.43 9.27
C GLU A 24 4.12 16.48 8.07
N PHE A 25 3.24 15.50 8.21
CA PHE A 25 2.80 14.68 7.09
C PHE A 25 1.69 15.39 6.31
N SER A 26 1.91 15.61 5.02
CA SER A 26 0.88 16.03 4.06
C SER A 26 0.89 15.15 2.82
N VAL A 27 -0.29 14.97 2.25
CA VAL A 27 -0.50 14.24 1.01
C VAL A 27 -1.45 15.04 0.15
N LYS A 28 -1.19 15.03 -1.16
CA LYS A 28 -2.06 15.66 -2.15
C LYS A 28 -2.16 14.76 -3.36
N VAL A 29 -3.39 14.50 -3.81
CA VAL A 29 -3.65 13.79 -5.07
C VAL A 29 -4.17 14.77 -6.09
N THR A 30 -3.48 14.91 -7.21
CA THR A 30 -3.85 15.82 -8.31
C THR A 30 -4.08 15.07 -9.60
N LYS A 31 -5.15 15.44 -10.30
CA LYS A 31 -5.38 15.03 -11.69
C LYS A 31 -4.55 15.90 -12.64
N GLU A 32 -3.73 15.27 -13.46
CA GLU A 32 -2.95 15.93 -14.51
C GLU A 32 -3.41 15.44 -15.90
N ARG A 33 -3.40 16.33 -16.89
CA ARG A 33 -3.63 15.93 -18.29
C ARG A 33 -2.41 15.17 -18.80
N VAL A 34 -2.64 14.07 -19.50
CA VAL A 34 -1.60 13.22 -20.08
C VAL A 34 -2.00 12.76 -21.46
N GLN A 35 -1.01 12.72 -22.35
CA GLN A 35 -1.16 12.28 -23.74
C GLN A 35 -0.13 11.17 -24.00
N GLN A 36 -0.46 9.96 -23.56
CA GLN A 36 0.45 8.80 -23.59
C GLN A 36 -0.11 7.72 -24.51
N ASP A 37 -1.05 6.90 -24.04
CA ASP A 37 -1.77 5.94 -24.87
C ASP A 37 -3.05 6.56 -25.45
N PHE A 38 -3.69 7.46 -24.68
CA PHE A 38 -4.86 8.24 -25.06
C PHE A 38 -4.69 9.71 -24.60
N ASP A 39 -5.43 10.65 -25.20
CA ASP A 39 -5.60 11.99 -24.64
C ASP A 39 -6.60 11.92 -23.48
N GLY A 40 -6.09 12.06 -22.26
CA GLY A 40 -6.88 11.86 -21.04
C GLY A 40 -6.15 12.40 -19.82
N HIS A 41 -6.34 11.75 -18.68
CA HIS A 41 -5.79 12.20 -17.41
C HIS A 41 -5.03 11.10 -16.66
N GLY A 42 -4.29 11.48 -15.63
CA GLY A 42 -3.62 10.57 -14.71
C GLY A 42 -3.61 11.16 -13.31
N LEU A 43 -3.49 10.29 -12.31
CA LEU A 43 -3.41 10.70 -10.90
C LEU A 43 -1.95 10.76 -10.47
N LYS A 44 -1.55 11.93 -9.97
CA LYS A 44 -0.26 12.16 -9.34
C LYS A 44 -0.45 12.30 -7.85
N VAL A 45 0.42 11.66 -7.07
CA VAL A 45 0.41 11.73 -5.62
C VAL A 45 1.68 12.41 -5.15
N VAL A 46 1.55 13.51 -4.43
CA VAL A 46 2.67 14.22 -3.80
C VAL A 46 2.56 14.00 -2.30
N LEU A 47 3.64 13.50 -1.71
CA LEU A 47 3.72 13.11 -0.31
C LEU A 47 4.85 13.91 0.33
N ASN A 48 4.57 14.63 1.41
CA ASN A 48 5.59 15.31 2.19
C ASN A 48 5.61 14.71 3.59
N LYS A 49 6.78 14.24 4.01
CA LYS A 49 7.02 13.66 5.34
C LYS A 49 8.44 14.00 5.76
N ASP A 50 8.64 14.47 6.98
CA ASP A 50 9.98 14.79 7.52
C ASP A 50 10.78 15.77 6.66
N TYR A 51 10.12 16.80 6.12
CA TYR A 51 10.74 17.77 5.20
C TYR A 51 11.27 17.15 3.89
N LYS A 52 10.90 15.90 3.60
CA LYS A 52 11.18 15.22 2.32
C LYS A 52 9.90 15.15 1.52
N SER A 53 9.99 15.57 0.26
CA SER A 53 8.93 15.40 -0.72
C SER A 53 9.22 14.18 -1.58
N ASP A 54 8.22 13.33 -1.77
CA ASP A 54 8.22 12.25 -2.74
C ASP A 54 7.01 12.39 -3.66
N THR A 55 7.16 11.99 -4.90
CA THR A 55 6.12 12.12 -5.93
C THR A 55 5.93 10.80 -6.65
N ILE A 56 4.72 10.28 -6.63
CA ILE A 56 4.28 9.14 -7.44
C ILE A 56 3.62 9.73 -8.67
N TYR A 57 4.27 9.59 -9.82
CA TYR A 57 3.71 10.03 -11.10
C TYR A 57 2.64 9.04 -11.57
N PRO A 58 1.72 9.47 -12.44
CA PRO A 58 0.74 8.56 -13.03
C PRO A 58 1.44 7.33 -13.64
N ARG A 59 0.85 6.13 -13.42
CA ARG A 59 1.38 4.82 -13.84
C ARG A 59 2.66 4.33 -13.14
N ASP A 60 3.20 5.07 -12.15
CA ASP A 60 4.33 4.60 -11.35
C ASP A 60 3.89 3.65 -10.23
N TYR A 61 3.38 2.48 -10.64
CA TYR A 61 2.79 1.49 -9.75
C TYR A 61 3.81 0.84 -8.79
N ASP A 62 5.05 0.63 -9.21
CA ASP A 62 6.10 0.09 -8.34
C ASP A 62 6.40 1.07 -7.19
N LYS A 63 6.42 2.37 -7.49
CA LYS A 63 6.58 3.40 -6.47
C LYS A 63 5.34 3.53 -5.59
N ALA A 64 4.14 3.47 -6.17
CA ALA A 64 2.89 3.44 -5.40
C ALA A 64 2.89 2.30 -4.37
N TYR A 65 3.20 1.09 -4.82
CA TYR A 65 3.31 -0.10 -3.98
C TYR A 65 4.33 0.09 -2.86
N SER A 66 5.57 0.46 -3.20
CA SER A 66 6.66 0.60 -2.22
C SER A 66 6.47 1.77 -1.24
N PHE A 67 5.81 2.86 -1.66
CA PHE A 67 5.61 4.03 -0.81
C PHE A 67 4.60 3.77 0.31
N ALA A 68 3.51 3.06 0.01
CA ALA A 68 2.45 2.84 0.97
C ALA A 68 2.84 1.98 2.19
N PHE A 69 3.90 1.16 2.08
CA PHE A 69 4.47 0.44 3.24
C PHE A 69 5.16 1.35 4.25
N ARG A 70 5.52 2.57 3.85
CA ARG A 70 6.21 3.55 4.72
C ARG A 70 5.24 4.47 5.47
N LEU A 71 3.94 4.34 5.17
CA LEU A 71 2.88 5.11 5.80
C LEU A 71 2.31 4.38 7.01
N ASP A 72 2.13 5.11 8.11
CA ASP A 72 1.35 4.61 9.25
C ASP A 72 -0.17 4.60 8.94
N LYS A 73 -0.98 4.12 9.88
CA LYS A 73 -2.42 3.98 9.67
C LYS A 73 -3.12 5.32 9.43
N HIS A 74 -2.73 6.38 10.15
CA HIS A 74 -3.32 7.71 10.05
C HIS A 74 -2.89 8.42 8.76
N GLU A 75 -1.64 8.26 8.36
CA GLU A 75 -1.12 8.74 7.08
C GLU A 75 -1.82 8.07 5.89
N LYS A 76 -2.03 6.76 5.99
CA LYS A 76 -2.83 5.98 5.03
C LYS A 76 -4.27 6.49 4.94
N LEU A 77 -4.90 6.79 6.07
CA LEU A 77 -6.26 7.32 6.09
C LEU A 77 -6.36 8.68 5.35
N LYS A 78 -5.40 9.59 5.57
CA LYS A 78 -5.32 10.86 4.83
C LYS A 78 -5.14 10.66 3.33
N LEU A 79 -4.32 9.69 2.92
CA LEU A 79 -4.15 9.35 1.51
C LEU A 79 -5.45 8.80 0.89
N LEU A 80 -6.21 7.98 1.62
CA LEU A 80 -7.53 7.53 1.17
C LEU A 80 -8.48 8.70 0.95
N GLU A 81 -8.54 9.64 1.89
CA GLU A 81 -9.39 10.84 1.80
C GLU A 81 -9.13 11.62 0.50
N GLU A 82 -7.86 11.86 0.17
CA GLU A 82 -7.47 12.54 -1.07
C GLU A 82 -7.84 11.74 -2.33
N MET A 83 -7.66 10.41 -2.32
CA MET A 83 -7.99 9.54 -3.46
C MET A 83 -9.51 9.47 -3.71
N MET A 84 -10.32 9.46 -2.65
CA MET A 84 -11.77 9.29 -2.74
C MET A 84 -12.48 10.43 -3.48
N VAL A 85 -11.87 11.62 -3.55
CA VAL A 85 -12.37 12.75 -4.36
C VAL A 85 -12.59 12.35 -5.82
N TYR A 86 -11.79 11.41 -6.33
CA TYR A 86 -11.81 10.98 -7.72
C TYR A 86 -12.78 9.84 -8.02
N PHE A 87 -13.50 9.32 -7.02
CA PHE A 87 -14.41 8.18 -7.20
C PHE A 87 -15.62 8.46 -8.10
N VAL A 88 -15.90 9.73 -8.39
CA VAL A 88 -16.96 10.16 -9.32
C VAL A 88 -16.39 10.77 -10.59
N ASP A 89 -15.08 10.65 -10.82
CA ASP A 89 -14.41 11.17 -12.01
C ASP A 89 -14.33 10.08 -13.10
N TYR A 90 -15.32 10.08 -13.98
CA TYR A 90 -15.42 9.14 -15.10
C TYR A 90 -14.61 9.58 -16.34
N SER A 91 -13.77 10.61 -16.22
CA SER A 91 -12.89 11.01 -17.32
C SER A 91 -11.91 9.88 -17.66
N LEU A 92 -11.54 9.81 -18.95
CA LEU A 92 -10.65 8.79 -19.47
C LEU A 92 -9.25 8.90 -18.84
N CYS A 93 -8.73 7.77 -18.35
CA CYS A 93 -7.31 7.66 -18.02
C CYS A 93 -6.48 7.65 -19.32
N GLY A 94 -5.43 8.47 -19.38
CA GLY A 94 -4.55 8.61 -20.55
C GLY A 94 -3.66 7.40 -20.82
N TYR A 95 -3.71 6.39 -19.96
CA TYR A 95 -2.92 5.17 -20.07
C TYR A 95 -3.80 3.97 -20.41
N ARG A 96 -3.26 3.05 -21.20
CA ARG A 96 -3.94 1.77 -21.48
C ARG A 96 -3.87 0.83 -20.29
N VAL A 97 -4.88 -0.03 -20.16
CA VAL A 97 -4.89 -1.14 -19.19
C VAL A 97 -3.58 -1.93 -19.33
N LYS A 98 -2.91 -2.13 -18.20
CA LYS A 98 -1.65 -2.87 -18.12
C LYS A 98 -1.66 -3.74 -16.86
N MET A 99 -1.22 -4.97 -17.03
CA MET A 99 -0.94 -5.89 -15.93
C MET A 99 0.15 -5.28 -15.04
N TYR A 100 -0.07 -5.22 -13.73
CA TYR A 100 0.97 -4.78 -12.80
C TYR A 100 2.07 -5.84 -12.65
N SER A 101 1.71 -7.07 -12.27
CA SER A 101 2.68 -8.15 -12.09
C SER A 101 2.49 -9.26 -13.14
N PRO A 102 3.47 -9.48 -14.04
CA PRO A 102 3.39 -10.55 -15.03
C PRO A 102 3.56 -11.96 -14.46
N PHE A 103 4.07 -12.10 -13.24
CA PHE A 103 4.20 -13.39 -12.58
C PHE A 103 2.88 -13.91 -12.01
N ALA A 104 1.84 -13.07 -11.95
CA ALA A 104 0.49 -13.49 -11.56
C ALA A 104 -0.24 -14.31 -12.62
N ARG A 105 0.33 -14.46 -13.82
CA ARG A 105 -0.20 -15.29 -14.94
C ARG A 105 -0.44 -16.77 -14.59
N ILE A 106 0.01 -17.22 -13.42
CA ILE A 106 -0.12 -18.60 -12.94
C ILE A 106 -1.60 -19.02 -12.79
N PHE A 107 -2.53 -18.07 -12.60
CA PHE A 107 -3.95 -18.36 -12.41
C PHE A 107 -4.80 -18.29 -13.69
N GLY A 108 -4.17 -18.15 -14.86
CA GLY A 108 -4.87 -17.92 -16.13
C GLY A 108 -5.09 -16.44 -16.39
N VAL A 109 -4.93 -16.02 -17.65
CA VAL A 109 -5.13 -14.64 -18.06
C VAL A 109 -6.45 -14.59 -18.80
N GLN A 110 -7.48 -13.99 -18.20
CA GLN A 110 -8.68 -13.66 -18.95
C GLN A 110 -8.29 -12.72 -20.09
N LYS A 111 -8.82 -12.97 -21.29
CA LYS A 111 -8.52 -12.14 -22.45
C LYS A 111 -9.17 -10.77 -22.27
N ILE A 112 -8.40 -9.82 -21.76
CA ILE A 112 -8.87 -8.43 -21.61
C ILE A 112 -9.04 -7.79 -22.99
N THR A 113 -10.26 -7.38 -23.25
CA THR A 113 -10.70 -6.71 -24.48
C THR A 113 -10.68 -5.20 -24.31
N ASN A 114 -11.14 -4.68 -23.17
CA ASN A 114 -11.15 -3.26 -22.88
C ASN A 114 -9.74 -2.77 -22.53
N ARG A 115 -9.28 -1.76 -23.27
CA ARG A 115 -7.97 -1.12 -23.07
C ARG A 115 -8.06 0.21 -22.33
N LYS A 116 -9.26 0.71 -22.08
CA LYS A 116 -9.54 2.03 -21.50
C LYS A 116 -10.23 1.87 -20.15
N TYR A 117 -9.89 2.76 -19.22
CA TYR A 117 -10.49 2.84 -17.90
C TYR A 117 -10.52 4.30 -17.45
N SER A 118 -11.33 4.61 -16.43
CA SER A 118 -11.52 5.98 -15.95
C SER A 118 -10.61 6.31 -14.78
N ILE A 119 -10.54 7.60 -14.44
CA ILE A 119 -9.86 8.09 -13.24
C ILE A 119 -10.46 7.51 -11.96
N ALA A 120 -11.78 7.28 -11.90
CA ALA A 120 -12.41 6.58 -10.78
C ALA A 120 -11.86 5.15 -10.62
N ILE A 121 -11.72 4.40 -11.71
CA ILE A 121 -11.12 3.05 -11.70
C ILE A 121 -9.64 3.13 -11.28
N GLU A 122 -8.88 4.10 -11.80
CA GLU A 122 -7.47 4.30 -11.42
C GLU A 122 -7.32 4.57 -9.92
N ALA A 123 -8.16 5.43 -9.33
CA ALA A 123 -8.10 5.72 -7.90
C ALA A 123 -8.36 4.47 -7.05
N MET A 124 -9.41 3.71 -7.36
CA MET A 124 -9.72 2.45 -6.66
C MET A 124 -8.60 1.40 -6.84
N TYR A 125 -8.00 1.35 -8.04
CA TYR A 125 -6.89 0.46 -8.33
C TYR A 125 -5.63 0.81 -7.52
N LEU A 126 -5.26 2.09 -7.47
CA LEU A 126 -4.13 2.57 -6.67
C LEU A 126 -4.35 2.31 -5.19
N ILE A 127 -5.57 2.48 -4.68
CA ILE A 127 -5.93 2.07 -3.31
C ILE A 127 -5.65 0.58 -3.12
N ASN A 128 -6.09 -0.28 -4.04
CA ASN A 128 -5.82 -1.71 -3.90
C ASN A 128 -4.32 -1.98 -3.81
N LEU A 129 -3.56 -1.40 -4.74
CA LEU A 129 -2.12 -1.60 -4.84
C LEU A 129 -1.37 -1.12 -3.59
N MET A 130 -1.71 0.07 -3.10
CA MET A 130 -1.04 0.70 -1.96
C MET A 130 -1.40 0.01 -0.63
N PHE A 131 -2.63 -0.46 -0.46
CA PHE A 131 -3.13 -0.93 0.82
C PHE A 131 -3.02 -2.44 1.00
N TYR A 132 -3.15 -3.19 -0.10
CA TYR A 132 -3.21 -4.65 -0.09
C TYR A 132 -2.11 -5.30 -0.92
N GLY A 133 -1.43 -4.54 -1.76
CA GLY A 133 -0.09 -4.87 -2.21
C GLY A 133 0.07 -6.26 -2.82
N GLU A 134 0.68 -7.16 -2.05
CA GLU A 134 0.89 -8.57 -2.44
C GLU A 134 -0.41 -9.27 -2.84
N TYR A 135 -1.58 -8.90 -2.28
CA TYR A 135 -2.86 -9.51 -2.66
C TYR A 135 -3.43 -8.94 -3.96
N THR A 136 -3.13 -7.68 -4.29
CA THR A 136 -3.61 -6.99 -5.50
C THR A 136 -3.14 -7.69 -6.77
N ARG A 137 -1.93 -8.25 -6.78
CA ARG A 137 -1.43 -9.03 -7.93
C ARG A 137 -2.30 -10.25 -8.25
N TYR A 138 -3.07 -10.76 -7.29
CA TYR A 138 -3.92 -11.92 -7.45
C TYR A 138 -5.39 -11.55 -7.66
N LEU A 139 -5.84 -10.46 -7.04
CA LEU A 139 -7.27 -10.11 -6.99
C LEU A 139 -7.65 -8.94 -7.89
N SER A 140 -6.72 -8.06 -8.22
CA SER A 140 -6.94 -6.86 -9.04
C SER A 140 -5.64 -6.45 -9.73
N ASN A 141 -5.12 -7.32 -10.59
CA ASN A 141 -3.86 -7.13 -11.29
C ASN A 141 -4.02 -6.20 -12.52
N PHE A 142 -5.24 -6.04 -13.02
CA PHE A 142 -5.59 -5.11 -14.10
C PHE A 142 -6.59 -4.04 -13.65
N GLN A 143 -6.54 -2.87 -14.31
CA GLN A 143 -7.47 -1.76 -14.11
C GLN A 143 -8.82 -2.01 -14.81
N VAL A 144 -9.39 -3.20 -14.66
CA VAL A 144 -10.61 -3.64 -15.36
C VAL A 144 -11.61 -4.19 -14.35
N LEU A 145 -12.82 -3.65 -14.42
CA LEU A 145 -13.96 -4.14 -13.68
C LEU A 145 -14.82 -5.01 -14.59
N ILE A 146 -15.51 -5.98 -14.00
CA ILE A 146 -16.47 -6.85 -14.64
C ILE A 146 -17.80 -6.81 -13.88
N ASN A 147 -18.91 -6.94 -14.61
CA ASN A 147 -20.20 -7.26 -14.02
C ASN A 147 -20.32 -8.77 -13.88
N LYS A 148 -20.55 -9.25 -12.66
CA LYS A 148 -20.60 -10.70 -12.38
C LYS A 148 -21.82 -11.40 -12.97
N CYS A 149 -22.90 -10.67 -13.26
CA CYS A 149 -24.13 -11.29 -13.73
C CYS A 149 -24.02 -11.75 -15.19
N ASP A 150 -23.35 -10.96 -16.03
CA ASP A 150 -23.21 -11.17 -17.47
C ASP A 150 -21.76 -11.49 -17.88
N ASN A 151 -20.80 -11.36 -16.96
CA ASN A 151 -19.36 -11.49 -17.18
C ASN A 151 -18.83 -10.52 -18.26
N GLU A 152 -19.39 -9.31 -18.30
CA GLU A 152 -18.97 -8.27 -19.24
C GLU A 152 -17.99 -7.28 -18.59
N GLU A 153 -16.96 -6.89 -19.34
CA GLU A 153 -16.03 -5.84 -18.95
C GLU A 153 -16.74 -4.48 -18.91
N ILE A 154 -16.63 -3.78 -17.79
CA ILE A 154 -17.21 -2.45 -17.61
C ILE A 154 -16.46 -1.42 -18.44
N ALA A 155 -17.18 -0.66 -19.26
CA ALA A 155 -16.61 0.43 -20.03
C ALA A 155 -16.18 1.60 -19.12
N TYR A 156 -15.14 2.35 -19.52
CA TYR A 156 -14.58 3.42 -18.68
C TYR A 156 -15.59 4.51 -18.29
N ASN A 157 -16.59 4.76 -19.14
CA ASN A 157 -17.63 5.76 -18.98
C ASN A 157 -18.96 5.20 -18.45
N ASP A 158 -19.01 3.93 -18.06
CA ASP A 158 -20.17 3.32 -17.42
C ASP A 158 -20.28 3.78 -15.96
N SER A 159 -20.78 4.99 -15.79
CA SER A 159 -20.93 5.62 -14.47
C SER A 159 -21.80 4.80 -13.52
N LEU A 160 -22.80 4.07 -14.02
CA LEU A 160 -23.72 3.29 -13.19
C LEU A 160 -23.00 2.12 -12.52
N ASN A 161 -22.29 1.29 -13.29
CA ASN A 161 -21.59 0.15 -12.74
C ASN A 161 -20.35 0.57 -11.94
N ILE A 162 -19.62 1.59 -12.37
CA ILE A 162 -18.49 2.13 -11.58
C ILE A 162 -18.99 2.64 -10.22
N THR A 163 -20.14 3.32 -10.17
CA THR A 163 -20.73 3.80 -8.91
C THR A 163 -21.05 2.66 -7.93
N LYS A 164 -21.50 1.51 -8.41
CA LYS A 164 -21.73 0.33 -7.54
C LYS A 164 -20.44 -0.09 -6.83
N MET A 165 -19.31 -0.13 -7.55
CA MET A 165 -18.00 -0.45 -6.98
C MET A 165 -17.54 0.65 -6.01
N THR A 166 -17.64 1.92 -6.42
CA THR A 166 -17.32 3.08 -5.59
C THR A 166 -18.05 3.07 -4.24
N ASN A 167 -19.32 2.67 -4.21
CA ASN A 167 -20.10 2.61 -2.97
C ASN A 167 -19.55 1.56 -1.99
N LEU A 168 -18.98 0.45 -2.49
CA LEU A 168 -18.29 -0.52 -1.63
C LEU A 168 -17.04 0.10 -0.99
N TYR A 169 -16.22 0.81 -1.78
CA TYR A 169 -15.05 1.52 -1.24
C TYR A 169 -15.44 2.61 -0.24
N LYS A 170 -16.52 3.37 -0.48
CA LYS A 170 -17.01 4.38 0.47
C LYS A 170 -17.47 3.76 1.79
N SER A 171 -18.18 2.64 1.72
CA SER A 171 -18.62 1.89 2.91
C SER A 171 -17.43 1.34 3.69
N TRP A 172 -16.49 0.69 2.98
CA TRP A 172 -15.23 0.20 3.56
C TRP A 172 -14.43 1.32 4.22
N TYR A 173 -14.23 2.45 3.53
CA TYR A 173 -13.52 3.60 4.08
C TYR A 173 -14.20 4.12 5.35
N SER A 174 -15.54 4.21 5.37
CA SER A 174 -16.28 4.66 6.55
C SER A 174 -16.02 3.76 7.75
N ASN A 175 -15.94 2.44 7.52
CA ASN A 175 -15.56 1.48 8.56
C ASN A 175 -14.10 1.67 9.03
N VAL A 176 -13.16 1.82 8.10
CA VAL A 176 -11.74 2.07 8.39
C VAL A 176 -11.55 3.36 9.20
N LYS A 177 -12.20 4.46 8.79
CA LYS A 177 -12.12 5.76 9.47
C LYS A 177 -12.56 5.66 10.93
N ASN A 178 -13.67 4.97 11.19
CA ASN A 178 -14.24 4.82 12.52
C ASN A 178 -13.45 3.86 13.41
N ASN A 179 -12.66 2.96 12.82
CA ASN A 179 -11.97 1.87 13.52
C ASN A 179 -10.46 1.84 13.22
N ILE A 180 -9.85 2.99 12.89
CA ILE A 180 -8.48 3.03 12.34
C ILE A 180 -7.44 2.39 13.25
N GLU A 181 -7.60 2.53 14.57
CA GLU A 181 -6.68 1.97 15.57
C GLU A 181 -6.61 0.44 15.52
N VAL A 182 -7.76 -0.22 15.28
CA VAL A 182 -7.88 -1.69 15.21
C VAL A 182 -7.89 -2.23 13.78
N THR A 183 -8.02 -1.36 12.78
CA THR A 183 -7.98 -1.75 11.37
C THR A 183 -6.63 -2.35 11.05
N ASN A 184 -6.65 -3.53 10.44
CA ASN A 184 -5.50 -4.16 9.85
C ASN A 184 -5.84 -4.41 8.38
N PHE A 185 -5.19 -3.70 7.46
CA PHE A 185 -5.44 -3.81 6.01
C PHE A 185 -5.09 -5.23 5.54
N SER A 186 -6.07 -6.10 5.57
CA SER A 186 -5.92 -7.55 5.40
C SER A 186 -6.52 -8.01 4.08
N LEU A 187 -6.22 -9.25 3.71
CA LEU A 187 -6.89 -9.92 2.59
C LEU A 187 -8.42 -9.95 2.76
N LEU A 188 -8.92 -10.09 3.99
CA LEU A 188 -10.36 -10.14 4.24
C LEU A 188 -11.04 -8.82 3.87
N ASP A 189 -10.44 -7.68 4.21
CA ASP A 189 -10.96 -6.37 3.82
C ASP A 189 -10.95 -6.21 2.30
N LEU A 190 -9.87 -6.70 1.66
CA LEU A 190 -9.80 -6.71 0.20
C LEU A 190 -10.96 -7.53 -0.34
N LEU A 191 -11.16 -8.78 0.08
CA LEU A 191 -12.26 -9.66 -0.35
C LEU A 191 -13.65 -9.06 -0.12
N ASP A 192 -13.85 -8.29 0.94
CA ASP A 192 -15.10 -7.58 1.20
C ASP A 192 -15.44 -6.56 0.11
N LEU A 193 -14.43 -5.89 -0.46
CA LEU A 193 -14.60 -5.00 -1.63
C LEU A 193 -15.03 -5.75 -2.89
N TYR A 194 -14.97 -7.09 -2.91
CA TYR A 194 -15.40 -7.94 -4.04
C TYR A 194 -16.76 -8.60 -3.78
N LYS A 195 -17.43 -8.37 -2.65
CA LYS A 195 -18.73 -9.03 -2.38
C LYS A 195 -19.87 -8.51 -3.25
N GLY A 196 -19.74 -7.33 -3.84
CA GLY A 196 -20.79 -6.72 -4.65
C GLY A 196 -20.96 -7.33 -6.04
N PRO A 197 -21.89 -6.77 -6.85
CA PRO A 197 -22.19 -7.25 -8.20
C PRO A 197 -21.11 -6.90 -9.22
N ILE A 198 -20.23 -5.95 -8.91
CA ILE A 198 -19.07 -5.56 -9.71
C ILE A 198 -17.81 -6.04 -8.99
N CYS A 199 -16.84 -6.58 -9.72
CA CYS A 199 -15.53 -6.93 -9.18
C CYS A 199 -14.43 -6.65 -10.20
N TRP A 200 -13.17 -6.83 -9.78
CA TRP A 200 -12.05 -6.77 -10.70
C TRP A 200 -11.94 -8.07 -11.51
N VAL A 201 -11.45 -7.95 -12.74
CA VAL A 201 -11.37 -9.05 -13.73
C VAL A 201 -10.63 -10.30 -13.21
N ASP A 202 -9.61 -10.14 -12.37
CA ASP A 202 -8.78 -11.27 -11.92
C ASP A 202 -9.44 -12.14 -10.84
N MET A 203 -10.54 -11.68 -10.22
CA MET A 203 -11.17 -12.41 -9.13
C MET A 203 -11.77 -13.75 -9.58
N GLU A 204 -12.35 -13.83 -10.78
CA GLU A 204 -12.98 -15.07 -11.25
C GLU A 204 -12.01 -16.25 -11.34
N ASN A 205 -10.72 -15.96 -11.46
CA ASN A 205 -9.67 -16.96 -11.56
C ASN A 205 -9.00 -17.27 -10.21
N MET A 206 -9.51 -16.71 -9.11
CA MET A 206 -8.99 -16.99 -7.77
C MET A 206 -9.27 -18.46 -7.43
N PRO A 207 -8.24 -19.29 -7.16
CA PRO A 207 -8.46 -20.61 -6.57
C PRO A 207 -9.34 -20.52 -5.31
N PRO A 208 -10.08 -21.57 -4.95
CA PRO A 208 -10.88 -21.61 -3.74
C PRO A 208 -10.09 -21.06 -2.54
N VAL A 209 -10.69 -20.18 -1.73
CA VAL A 209 -10.01 -19.50 -0.61
C VAL A 209 -9.25 -20.48 0.29
N LYS A 210 -9.72 -21.72 0.44
CA LYS A 210 -9.02 -22.79 1.18
C LYS A 210 -7.62 -23.13 0.62
N GLU A 211 -7.46 -23.14 -0.69
CA GLU A 211 -6.20 -23.43 -1.36
C GLU A 211 -5.21 -22.28 -1.19
N ILE A 212 -5.69 -21.04 -1.31
CA ILE A 212 -4.85 -19.83 -1.21
C ILE A 212 -4.52 -19.49 0.24
N ALA A 213 -5.47 -19.64 1.18
CA ALA A 213 -5.28 -19.34 2.59
C ALA A 213 -4.10 -20.12 3.17
N SER A 214 -3.96 -21.41 2.82
CA SER A 214 -2.83 -22.22 3.28
C SER A 214 -1.48 -21.71 2.75
N VAL A 215 -1.41 -21.29 1.48
CA VAL A 215 -0.20 -20.73 0.85
C VAL A 215 0.14 -19.37 1.46
N LEU A 216 -0.84 -18.51 1.69
CA LEU A 216 -0.65 -17.18 2.25
C LEU A 216 -0.30 -17.20 3.74
N ILE A 217 -0.96 -18.05 4.54
CA ILE A 217 -0.61 -18.28 5.95
C ILE A 217 0.84 -18.78 6.04
N ASN A 218 1.24 -19.69 5.16
CA ASN A 218 2.62 -20.17 5.13
C ASN A 218 3.62 -19.07 4.72
N GLN A 219 3.26 -18.18 3.80
CA GLN A 219 4.09 -17.03 3.41
C GLN A 219 4.22 -16.00 4.53
N GLU A 220 3.13 -15.65 5.22
CA GLU A 220 3.16 -14.75 6.38
C GLU A 220 4.03 -15.32 7.51
N ASN A 221 3.86 -16.60 7.84
CA ASN A 221 4.69 -17.30 8.82
C ASN A 221 6.18 -17.33 8.41
N LEU A 222 6.49 -17.51 7.13
CA LEU A 222 7.86 -17.45 6.60
C LEU A 222 8.45 -16.04 6.67
N ILE A 223 7.67 -15.01 6.37
CA ILE A 223 8.09 -13.60 6.46
C ILE A 223 8.37 -13.23 7.92
N GLU A 224 7.51 -13.63 8.86
CA GLU A 224 7.73 -13.42 10.28
C GLU A 224 8.97 -14.14 10.81
N LYS A 225 9.15 -15.42 10.42
CA LYS A 225 10.34 -16.19 10.78
C LYS A 225 11.62 -15.52 10.26
N ASN A 226 11.62 -15.07 9.01
CA ASN A 226 12.76 -14.35 8.43
C ASN A 226 13.05 -13.00 9.10
N LYS A 227 12.02 -12.30 9.61
CA LYS A 227 12.19 -11.07 10.40
C LYS A 227 12.82 -11.38 11.76
N ARG A 228 12.34 -12.42 12.47
CA ARG A 228 12.92 -12.88 13.75
C ARG A 228 14.37 -13.33 13.58
N ASP A 229 14.66 -14.15 12.58
CA ASP A 229 16.03 -14.64 12.31
C ASP A 229 17.01 -13.49 11.98
N LYS A 230 16.55 -12.42 11.32
CA LYS A 230 17.36 -11.22 11.08
C LYS A 230 17.57 -10.39 12.36
N GLN A 231 16.56 -10.33 13.23
CA GLN A 231 16.65 -9.64 14.51
C GLN A 231 17.60 -10.36 15.47
N ASP A 232 17.52 -11.69 15.54
CA ASP A 232 18.41 -12.52 16.36
C ASP A 232 19.86 -12.43 15.87
N LYS A 233 20.10 -12.48 14.56
CA LYS A 233 21.45 -12.28 13.99
C LYS A 233 22.05 -10.90 14.32
N ASN A 234 21.22 -9.87 14.47
CA ASN A 234 21.67 -8.54 14.88
C ASN A 234 21.97 -8.48 16.39
N ILE A 235 21.20 -9.18 17.23
CA ILE A 235 21.46 -9.32 18.68
C ILE A 235 22.79 -10.05 18.92
N PHE A 236 23.07 -11.12 18.16
CA PHE A 236 24.36 -11.85 18.24
C PHE A 236 25.56 -11.04 17.72
N LYS A 237 25.36 -10.07 16.83
CA LYS A 237 26.42 -9.13 16.42
C LYS A 237 26.66 -8.02 17.44
N ALA A 238 25.62 -7.55 18.13
CA ALA A 238 25.73 -6.54 19.18
C ALA A 238 26.36 -7.08 20.47
N ASN A 239 26.19 -8.37 20.77
CA ASN A 239 26.72 -9.03 21.97
C ASN A 239 28.05 -9.78 21.77
N ARG A 240 28.83 -9.48 20.72
CA ARG A 240 30.22 -9.98 20.68
C ARG A 240 30.99 -9.28 21.80
N PRO A 241 31.51 -10.02 22.81
CA PRO A 241 32.37 -9.41 23.80
C PRO A 241 33.59 -8.84 23.07
N LYS A 242 33.89 -7.55 23.29
CA LYS A 242 35.20 -6.96 22.98
C LYS A 242 36.24 -7.54 23.95
N GLY A 243 36.46 -8.84 23.88
CA GLY A 243 37.50 -9.54 24.61
C GLY A 243 38.69 -9.71 23.70
N ASN A 244 39.84 -9.15 24.10
CA ASN A 244 41.13 -9.49 23.52
C ASN A 244 41.35 -11.00 23.69
N LEU A 245 41.03 -11.79 22.66
CA LEU A 245 41.42 -13.20 22.62
C LEU A 245 42.95 -13.27 22.49
N PRO A 246 43.66 -13.93 23.41
CA PRO A 246 45.09 -14.10 23.27
C PRO A 246 45.38 -14.91 22.00
N LYS A 247 46.29 -14.40 21.17
CA LYS A 247 46.82 -15.13 20.01
C LYS A 247 47.57 -16.37 20.49
N ILE A 248 46.89 -17.52 20.51
CA ILE A 248 47.55 -18.82 20.67
C ILE A 248 48.26 -19.11 19.35
N LYS A 249 49.60 -18.99 19.33
CA LYS A 249 50.42 -19.49 18.22
C LYS A 249 50.51 -21.01 18.33
N PRO A 250 50.09 -21.79 17.31
CA PRO A 250 50.28 -23.22 17.32
C PRO A 250 51.78 -23.55 17.23
N LYS A 251 52.31 -24.28 18.21
CA LYS A 251 53.62 -24.92 18.12
C LYS A 251 53.43 -26.27 17.44
N PHE A 252 53.75 -26.36 16.15
CA PHE A 252 53.93 -27.65 15.49
C PHE A 252 55.29 -28.22 15.91
N LYS A 253 55.29 -29.34 16.62
CA LYS A 253 56.47 -30.22 16.74
C LYS A 253 56.40 -31.23 15.60
N VAL A 254 57.31 -31.10 14.64
CA VAL A 254 57.61 -32.15 13.68
C VAL A 254 58.40 -33.22 14.43
N ARG A 255 57.96 -34.49 14.36
CA ARG A 255 58.77 -35.64 14.76
C ARG A 255 59.64 -36.00 13.55
N GLU A 256 60.95 -36.05 13.76
CA GLU A 256 61.90 -36.77 12.90
C GLU A 256 61.73 -38.28 13.06
#